data_AF-A0A7W1JZW2-F1
#
_entry.id   AF-A0A7W1JZW2-F1
#
_cell.length_a   1.000
_cell.length_b   1.000
_cell.length_c   1.000
_cell.angle_alpha   90.00
_cell.angle_beta   90.00
_cell.angle_gamma   90.00
#
_symmetry.space_group_name_H-M   'P 1'
#
loop_
_entity.id
_entity.type
_entity.pdbx_description
1 polymer ?
#
loop_
_entity_poly.entity_id
_entity_poly.type
_entity_poly.pdbx_seq_one_letter_code
_entity_poly.pdbx_strand_id
1 'polypeptide(L)' 'MRILREADAAGTIRVLLADDEQPFLDALSPLIERQPQLAVVGTALDGLGRSSSPTSLAPTPS' A
#
# COMPACT_ATOMS: atom_id res chain seq x y z
N MET A 1 -16.30 -25.17 -9.02
CA MET A 1 -15.64 -23.84 -9.12
C MET A 1 -16.04 -23.03 -7.90
N ARG A 2 -15.11 -22.75 -7.00
CA ARG A 2 -15.35 -21.89 -5.83
C ARG A 2 -14.96 -20.48 -6.24
N ILE A 3 -15.96 -19.62 -6.47
CA ILE A 3 -15.74 -18.20 -6.66
C ILE A 3 -15.36 -17.67 -5.27
N LEU A 4 -14.13 -17.20 -5.10
CA LEU A 4 -13.63 -16.64 -3.84
C LEU A 4 -14.34 -15.31 -3.56
N ARG A 5 -15.59 -15.38 -3.09
CA ARG A 5 -16.28 -14.27 -2.41
C ARG A 5 -15.80 -14.23 -0.97
N GLU A 6 -14.60 -13.72 -0.74
CA GLU A 6 -14.06 -13.44 0.60
C GLU A 6 -13.57 -11.99 0.75
N ALA A 7 -13.72 -11.13 -0.25
CA ALA A 7 -13.27 -9.74 -0.20
C ALA A 7 -14.33 -8.77 0.35
N ASP A 8 -15.33 -9.25 1.09
CA ASP A 8 -16.46 -8.44 1.57
C ASP A 8 -16.48 -8.25 3.09
N ALA A 9 -15.32 -8.34 3.78
CA ALA A 9 -15.32 -8.23 5.24
C ALA A 9 -14.07 -7.62 5.94
N ALA A 10 -13.01 -7.16 5.26
CA ALA A 10 -11.76 -6.86 5.99
C ALA A 10 -10.98 -5.62 5.53
N GLY A 11 -11.60 -4.44 5.56
CA GLY A 11 -10.92 -3.14 5.58
C GLY A 11 -10.03 -2.80 4.37
N THR A 12 -9.58 -1.55 4.31
CA THR A 12 -8.63 -1.09 3.30
C THR A 12 -7.21 -1.46 3.73
N ILE A 13 -6.47 -2.18 2.89
CA ILE A 13 -5.05 -2.48 3.07
C ILE A 13 -4.25 -1.22 2.74
N ARG A 14 -3.43 -0.77 3.70
CA ARG A 14 -2.55 0.40 3.55
C ARG A 14 -1.21 -0.03 2.95
N VAL A 15 -0.83 0.58 1.83
CA VAL A 15 0.35 0.21 1.05
C VAL A 15 1.37 1.34 1.07
N LEU A 16 2.61 1.03 1.44
CA LEU A 16 3.76 1.92 1.26
C LEU A 16 4.51 1.45 0.00
N LEU A 17 4.68 2.33 -0.99
CA LEU A 17 5.50 2.01 -2.16
C LEU A 17 6.95 2.37 -1.87
N ALA A 18 7.89 1.50 -2.21
CA ALA A 18 9.32 1.75 -2.02
C ALA A 18 10.08 1.31 -3.27
N ASP A 19 10.79 2.26 -3.88
CA ASP A 19 11.57 2.07 -5.10
C ASP A 19 12.55 3.26 -5.23
N ASP A 20 13.77 3.04 -5.73
CA ASP A 20 14.78 4.09 -5.89
C ASP A 20 14.52 4.99 -7.12
N GLU A 21 13.54 4.64 -7.95
CA GLU A 21 13.16 5.39 -9.13
C GLU A 21 11.77 6.04 -9.00
N GLN A 22 11.74 7.37 -8.90
CA GLN A 22 10.50 8.16 -8.90
C GLN A 22 9.55 7.81 -10.07
N PRO A 23 10.01 7.60 -11.32
CA PRO A 23 9.12 7.24 -12.42
C PRO A 23 8.36 5.93 -12.21
N PHE A 24 8.94 4.96 -11.48
CA PHE A 24 8.27 3.70 -11.17
C PHE A 24 7.19 3.88 -10.11
N LEU A 25 7.46 4.68 -9.08
CA LEU A 25 6.47 5.02 -8.04
C LEU A 25 5.25 5.73 -8.65
N ASP A 26 5.50 6.69 -9.54
CA ASP A 26 4.46 7.46 -10.23
C ASP A 26 3.60 6.55 -11.13
N ALA A 27 4.21 5.53 -11.75
CA ALA A 27 3.49 4.57 -12.59
C ALA A 27 2.68 3.55 -11.75
N LEU A 28 3.17 3.17 -10.58
CA LEU A 28 2.59 2.10 -9.75
C LEU A 28 1.42 2.58 -8.87
N SER A 29 1.48 3.80 -8.33
CA SER A 29 0.41 4.39 -7.50
C SER A 29 -0.99 4.27 -8.15
N PRO A 30 -1.20 4.69 -9.41
CA PRO A 30 -2.53 4.62 -10.04
C PRO A 30 -3.02 3.19 -10.29
N LEU A 31 -2.12 2.19 -10.36
CA LEU A 31 -2.51 0.78 -10.53
C LEU A 31 -3.03 0.18 -9.23
N ILE A 32 -2.50 0.63 -8.10
CA ILE A 32 -2.90 0.20 -6.76
C ILE A 32 -4.19 0.90 -6.34
N GLU A 33 -4.29 2.21 -6.58
CA GLU A 33 -5.49 3.00 -6.24
C GLU A 33 -6.75 2.57 -7.01
N ARG A 34 -6.61 1.89 -8.15
CA ARG A 34 -7.73 1.28 -8.87
C ARG A 34 -8.32 0.07 -8.17
N GLN A 35 -7.65 -0.47 -7.15
CA GLN A 35 -8.10 -1.64 -6.41
C GLN A 35 -8.87 -1.17 -5.18
N PRO A 36 -10.18 -1.44 -5.06
CA PRO A 36 -11.02 -0.88 -4.00
C PRO A 36 -10.62 -1.34 -2.59
N GLN A 37 -9.81 -2.39 -2.47
CA GLN A 37 -9.29 -2.88 -1.18
C GLN A 37 -7.93 -2.29 -0.81
N LEU A 38 -7.26 -1.53 -1.69
CA LEU A 38 -5.92 -1.00 -1.45
C LEU A 38 -5.93 0.53 -1.40
N ALA A 39 -5.11 1.10 -0.52
CA ALA A 39 -4.81 2.52 -0.51
C ALA A 39 -3.32 2.76 -0.30
N VAL A 40 -2.71 3.53 -1.21
CA VAL A 40 -1.34 4.00 -1.04
C VAL A 40 -1.32 5.04 0.08
N VAL A 41 -0.49 4.84 1.09
CA VAL A 41 -0.35 5.75 2.24
C VAL A 41 0.97 6.53 2.22
N GLY A 42 1.84 6.24 1.26
CA GLY A 42 3.09 6.95 1.04
C GLY A 42 4.00 6.27 0.01
N THR A 43 5.08 6.97 -0.34
CA THR A 43 6.17 6.46 -1.16
C THR A 43 7.51 6.64 -0.45
N ALA A 44 8.49 5.79 -0.76
CA ALA A 44 9.84 5.84 -0.25
C ALA A 44 10.83 5.67 -1.41
N LEU A 45 11.67 6.69 -1.63
CA LEU A 45 12.73 6.70 -2.66
C LEU A 45 13.99 5.94 -2.25
N ASP A 46 14.07 5.51 -1.00
CA ASP A 46 15.09 4.60 -0.55
C ASP A 46 14.40 3.26 -0.38
N GLY A 47 14.58 2.37 -1.36
CA GLY A 47 13.98 1.04 -1.42
C GLY A 47 14.35 0.23 -0.18
N LEU A 48 13.60 0.41 0.91
CA LEU A 48 13.86 -0.19 2.22
C LEU A 48 15.36 -0.22 2.58
N GLY A 49 16.04 0.93 2.46
CA GLY A 49 17.40 1.11 2.96
C GLY A 49 17.49 0.85 4.45
N ARG A 50 17.82 -0.41 4.81
CA ARG A 50 18.03 -0.94 6.18
C ARG A 50 16.88 -0.67 7.16
N SER A 51 16.02 -1.68 7.33
CA SER A 51 15.26 -1.90 8.57
C SER A 51 14.55 -0.67 9.16
N SER A 52 13.63 -0.04 8.46
CA SER A 52 12.64 0.79 9.16
C SER A 52 11.43 -0.09 9.50
N SER A 53 11.32 -0.41 10.78
CA SER A 53 10.23 -1.17 11.38
C SER A 53 8.85 -0.63 10.95
N PRO A 54 7.84 -1.48 10.66
CA PRO A 54 6.46 -1.06 10.40
C PRO A 54 5.74 -0.49 11.66
N THR A 55 6.48 -0.11 12.70
CA THR A 55 5.92 0.42 13.93
C THR A 55 5.69 1.92 13.79
N SER A 56 4.46 2.24 13.38
CA SER A 56 3.70 3.48 13.63
C SER A 56 2.90 3.92 12.40
N LEU A 57 2.14 2.99 11.82
CA LEU A 57 0.88 3.35 11.15
C LEU A 57 -0.24 3.31 12.20
N ALA A 58 -0.15 4.20 13.19
CA ALA A 58 -1.26 4.39 14.12
C ALA A 58 -2.48 4.92 13.35
N PRO A 59 -3.69 4.35 13.52
CA PRO A 59 -4.89 5.00 13.01
C PRO A 59 -5.07 6.33 13.73
N THR A 60 -5.29 7.41 12.98
CA THR A 60 -5.79 8.66 13.55
C THR A 60 -7.12 8.36 14.25
N PRO A 61 -7.26 8.58 15.57
CA PRO A 61 -8.56 8.48 16.22
C PRO A 61 -9.48 9.57 15.67
N SER A 62 -10.78 9.26 15.68
CA SER A 62 -11.90 9.99 15.09
C SER A 62 -11.92 11.50 15.31
#